data_AF-A0A971PTM9-F1
#
_entry.id   AF-A0A971PTM9-F1
#
_cell.length_a   1.000
_cell.length_b   1.000
_cell.length_c   1.000
_cell.angle_alpha   90.00
_cell.angle_beta   90.00
_cell.angle_gamma   90.00
#
_symmetry.space_group_name_H-M   'P 1'
#
loop_
_entity.id
_entity.type
_entity.pdbx_description
1 polymer ?
#
loop_
_entity_poly.entity_id
_entity_poly.type
_entity_poly.pdbx_seq_one_letter_code
_entity_poly.pdbx_strand_id
1 'polypeptide(L)'
;MFILIAEMVLKYGFDNDVLAWWSPVHGLIFMVLVAATTNLGFKVGWPLTRIGLILLGSCIPFVAFIIEQRVAREIEPRIADKVMTA
;
A
#
# COMPACT_ATOMS: atom_id res chain seq x y z
N MET A 1 -1.63 -6.37 6.88
CA MET A 1 -1.02 -7.70 6.68
C MET A 1 -0.18 -8.17 7.86
N PHE A 2 0.91 -7.50 8.26
CA PHE A 2 1.70 -7.93 9.44
C PHE A 2 0.88 -8.07 10.73
N ILE A 3 0.00 -7.12 11.02
CA ILE A 3 -0.88 -7.20 12.19
C ILE A 3 -1.87 -8.37 12.08
N LEU A 4 -2.35 -8.71 10.88
CA LEU A 4 -3.22 -9.89 10.70
C LEU A 4 -2.45 -11.20 10.92
N ILE A 5 -1.18 -11.25 10.52
CA ILE A 5 -0.31 -12.39 10.82
C ILE A 5 -0.13 -12.51 12.34
N ALA A 6 0.09 -11.39 13.03
CA ALA A 6 0.19 -11.36 14.49
C ALA A 6 -1.14 -11.78 15.16
N GLU A 7 -2.29 -11.33 14.65
CA GLU A 7 -3.63 -11.76 15.11
C GLU A 7 -3.78 -13.27 15.01
N MET A 8 -3.42 -13.88 13.86
CA MET A 8 -3.50 -15.34 13.70
C MET A 8 -2.59 -16.07 14.69
N VAL A 9 -1.37 -15.58 14.91
CA VAL A 9 -0.46 -16.16 15.91
C VAL A 9 -1.02 -16.01 17.33
N LEU A 10 -1.65 -14.89 17.66
CA LEU A 10 -2.21 -14.63 18.99
C LEU A 10 -3.48 -15.46 19.24
N LYS A 11 -4.36 -15.54 18.25
CA LYS A 11 -5.62 -16.28 18.30
C LYS A 11 -5.36 -17.79 18.35
N TYR A 12 -4.47 -18.32 17.52
CA TYR A 12 -4.20 -19.76 17.48
C TYR A 12 -3.10 -20.21 18.45
N GLY A 13 -2.18 -19.32 18.84
CA GLY A 13 -1.06 -19.65 19.73
C GLY A 13 -1.30 -19.33 21.20
N PHE A 14 -2.12 -18.33 21.51
CA PHE A 14 -2.38 -17.85 22.88
C PHE A 14 -3.87 -17.75 23.22
N ASP A 15 -4.76 -18.22 22.33
CA ASP A 15 -6.22 -18.23 22.49
C ASP A 15 -6.79 -16.84 22.89
N ASN A 16 -6.20 -15.78 22.31
CA ASN A 16 -6.49 -14.40 22.69
C ASN A 16 -7.01 -13.57 21.50
N ASP A 17 -8.22 -13.03 21.66
CA ASP A 17 -8.99 -12.32 20.63
C ASP A 17 -8.82 -10.78 20.64
N VAL A 18 -7.87 -10.21 21.40
CA VAL A 18 -7.67 -8.74 21.48
C VAL A 18 -7.52 -8.04 20.12
N LEU A 19 -7.07 -8.74 19.08
CA LEU A 19 -6.83 -8.18 17.75
C LEU A 19 -7.97 -8.40 16.75
N ALA A 20 -9.08 -9.04 17.14
CA ALA A 20 -10.18 -9.37 16.22
C ALA A 20 -10.82 -8.13 15.55
N TRP A 21 -10.79 -6.97 16.22
CA TRP A 21 -11.29 -5.70 15.67
C TRP A 21 -10.37 -5.11 14.58
N TRP A 22 -9.15 -5.64 14.42
CA TRP A 22 -8.21 -5.16 13.42
C TRP A 22 -8.60 -5.53 11.99
N SER A 23 -9.34 -6.63 11.82
CA SER A 23 -9.77 -7.14 10.51
C SER A 23 -10.52 -6.09 9.65
N PRO A 24 -11.58 -5.41 10.15
CA PRO A 24 -12.23 -4.32 9.41
C PRO A 24 -11.34 -3.09 9.22
N VAL A 25 -10.49 -2.75 10.19
CA VAL A 25 -9.54 -1.62 10.08
C VAL A 25 -8.54 -1.85 8.95
N HIS A 26 -8.07 -3.08 8.79
CA HIS A 26 -7.16 -3.42 7.70
C HIS A 26 -7.81 -3.23 6.32
N GLY A 27 -9.08 -3.64 6.17
CA GLY A 27 -9.84 -3.41 4.94
C GLY A 27 -9.97 -1.92 4.60
N LEU A 28 -10.23 -1.07 5.60
CA LEU A 28 -10.29 0.38 5.42
C LEU A 28 -8.95 0.96 4.94
N ILE A 29 -7.83 0.55 5.56
CA ILE A 29 -6.48 0.98 5.15
C ILE A 29 -6.20 0.57 3.70
N PHE A 30 -6.62 -0.64 3.30
CA PHE A 30 -6.46 -1.09 1.91
C PHE A 30 -7.28 -0.24 0.93
N MET A 31 -8.51 0.16 1.28
CA MET A 31 -9.31 1.06 0.45
C MET A 31 -8.63 2.43 0.27
N VAL A 32 -8.03 2.97 1.32
CA VAL A 32 -7.24 4.22 1.25
C VAL A 32 -6.03 4.03 0.33
N LEU A 33 -5.32 2.91 0.43
CA LEU A 33 -4.19 2.58 -0.45
C LEU A 33 -4.62 2.53 -1.92
N VAL A 34 -5.75 1.89 -2.23
CA VAL A 34 -6.31 1.82 -3.59
C VAL A 34 -6.63 3.22 -4.11
N ALA A 35 -7.30 4.04 -3.31
CA ALA A 35 -7.64 5.42 -3.68
C ALA A 35 -6.38 6.27 -3.92
N ALA A 36 -5.40 6.20 -3.02
CA ALA A 36 -4.15 6.94 -3.13
C ALA A 36 -3.33 6.52 -4.36
N THR A 37 -3.17 5.22 -4.59
CA THR A 37 -2.42 4.66 -5.72
C THR A 37 -3.08 5.01 -7.05
N THR A 38 -4.41 4.95 -7.10
CA THR A 38 -5.19 5.29 -8.31
C THR A 38 -5.10 6.78 -8.62
N ASN A 39 -5.23 7.64 -7.59
CA ASN A 39 -5.07 9.09 -7.73
C ASN A 39 -3.66 9.47 -8.23
N LEU A 40 -2.61 8.86 -7.65
CA LEU A 40 -1.24 9.06 -8.12
C LEU A 40 -1.05 8.56 -9.56
N GLY A 41 -1.54 7.35 -9.86
CA GLY A 41 -1.45 6.76 -11.19
C GLY A 41 -2.10 7.63 -12.27
N PHE A 42 -3.27 8.21 -12.00
CA PHE A 42 -3.93 9.13 -12.92
C PHE A 42 -3.19 10.47 -13.07
N LYS A 43 -2.64 11.04 -11.99
CA LYS A 43 -1.84 12.28 -12.06
C LYS A 43 -0.54 12.11 -12.84
N VAL A 44 0.03 10.90 -12.87
CA VAL A 44 1.30 10.57 -13.51
C VAL A 44 1.09 9.98 -14.92
N GLY A 45 -0.14 9.56 -15.25
CA GLY A 45 -0.49 8.95 -16.53
C GLY A 45 -0.10 7.48 -16.64
N TRP A 46 -0.12 6.73 -15.54
CA TRP A 46 0.16 5.30 -15.56
C TRP A 46 -0.99 4.48 -16.18
N PRO A 47 -0.68 3.39 -16.90
CA PRO A 47 -1.71 2.48 -17.40
C PRO A 47 -2.39 1.72 -16.24
N LEU A 48 -3.67 1.38 -16.40
CA LEU A 48 -4.45 0.65 -15.38
C LEU A 48 -3.78 -0.66 -14.93
N THR A 49 -3.08 -1.33 -15.86
CA THR A 49 -2.31 -2.55 -15.58
C THR A 49 -1.22 -2.30 -14.54
N ARG A 50 -0.54 -1.14 -14.59
CA ARG A 50 0.50 -0.77 -13.62
C ARG A 50 -0.09 -0.49 -12.24
N ILE A 51 -1.24 0.20 -12.18
CA ILE A 51 -1.95 0.43 -10.91
C ILE A 51 -2.35 -0.92 -10.29
N GLY A 52 -2.93 -1.82 -11.08
CA GLY A 52 -3.28 -3.17 -10.62
C GLY A 52 -2.07 -3.96 -10.12
N LEU A 53 -0.94 -3.92 -10.84
CA LEU A 53 0.31 -4.59 -10.41
C LEU A 53 0.87 -4.00 -9.11
N ILE A 54 0.79 -2.69 -8.90
CA ILE A 54 1.23 -2.06 -7.65
C ILE A 54 0.34 -2.49 -6.49
N LEU A 55 -0.98 -2.53 -6.69
CA LEU A 55 -1.93 -2.99 -5.67
C LEU A 55 -1.75 -4.46 -5.32
N LEU A 56 -1.59 -5.32 -6.33
CA LEU A 56 -1.29 -6.75 -6.13
C LEU A 56 0.06 -6.95 -5.46
N GLY A 57 1.08 -6.18 -5.84
CA GLY A 57 2.39 -6.20 -5.19
C GLY A 57 2.34 -5.72 -3.74
N SER A 58 1.41 -4.83 -3.40
CA SER A 58 1.18 -4.35 -2.03
C SER A 58 0.58 -5.41 -1.11
N CYS A 59 -0.08 -6.44 -1.69
CA CYS A 59 -0.51 -7.62 -0.93
C CYS A 59 0.67 -8.50 -0.50
N ILE A 60 1.89 -8.22 -0.94
CA ILE A 60 3.08 -8.96 -0.53
C ILE A 60 3.94 -8.02 0.32
N PRO A 61 4.10 -8.28 1.63
CA PRO A 61 4.63 -7.31 2.60
C PRO A 61 6.03 -6.79 2.25
N PHE A 62 6.90 -7.66 1.75
CA PHE A 62 8.26 -7.27 1.37
C PHE A 62 8.34 -6.58 0.02
N VAL A 63 7.47 -6.97 -0.91
CA VAL A 63 7.47 -6.42 -2.27
C VAL A 63 6.92 -4.99 -2.27
N ALA A 64 5.99 -4.68 -1.36
CA ALA A 64 5.46 -3.32 -1.17
C ALA A 64 6.59 -2.30 -0.97
N PHE A 65 7.55 -2.56 -0.08
CA PHE A 65 8.68 -1.66 0.17
C PHE A 65 9.56 -1.45 -1.08
N ILE A 66 9.80 -2.50 -1.85
CA ILE A 66 10.61 -2.42 -3.09
C ILE A 66 9.88 -1.58 -4.14
N ILE A 67 8.58 -1.82 -4.32
CA ILE A 67 7.75 -1.07 -5.26
C ILE A 67 7.69 0.40 -4.86
N GLU A 68 7.48 0.69 -3.57
CA GLU A 68 7.42 2.06 -3.04
C GLU A 68 8.73 2.81 -3.31
N GLN A 69 9.88 2.20 -2.99
CA GLN A 69 11.18 2.83 -3.23
C GLN A 69 11.45 3.06 -4.73
N ARG A 70 10.96 2.16 -5.60
CA ARG A 70 11.08 2.31 -7.06
C ARG A 70 10.17 3.43 -7.58
N VAL A 71 8.94 3.50 -7.10
CA VAL A 71 7.98 4.55 -7.44
C VAL A 71 8.47 5.92 -6.96
N ALA A 72 8.96 6.01 -5.72
CA ALA A 72 9.48 7.25 -5.15
C ALA A 72 10.59 7.83 -6.02
N ARG A 73 11.59 7.02 -6.40
CA ARG A 73 12.69 7.45 -7.29
C ARG A 73 12.24 7.91 -8.68
N GLU A 74 11.16 7.37 -9.21
CA GLU A 74 10.62 7.77 -10.52
C GLU A 74 9.84 9.10 -10.45
N ILE A 75 9.15 9.32 -9.33
CA ILE A 75 8.24 10.44 -9.13
C ILE A 75 8.98 11.67 -8.57
N GLU A 76 9.93 11.47 -7.65
CA GLU A 76 10.72 12.51 -6.98
C GLU A 76 11.31 13.56 -7.95
N PRO A 77 11.99 13.21 -9.05
CA PRO A 77 12.47 14.21 -10.01
C PRO A 77 11.33 14.96 -10.71
N ARG A 78 10.19 14.29 -10.98
CA ARG A 78 9.02 14.91 -11.64
C ARG A 78 8.28 15.90 -10.73
N ILE A 79 8.33 15.66 -9.42
CA ILE A 79 7.79 16.59 -8.42
C ILE A 79 8.73 17.80 -8.30
N ALA A 80 10.04 17.57 -8.21
CA ALA A 80 11.02 18.65 -8.12
C ALA A 80 10.93 19.62 -9.31
N ASP A 81 10.80 19.10 -10.53
CA ASP A 81 10.60 19.91 -11.74
C ASP A 81 9.31 20.74 -11.67
N LYS A 82 8.19 20.14 -11.26
CA LYS A 82 6.90 20.86 -11.14
C LYS A 82 6.92 21.97 -10.10
N VAL A 83 7.64 21.78 -8.99
CA VAL A 83 7.78 22.79 -7.93
C VAL A 83 8.70 23.94 -8.36
N MET A 84 9.73 23.67 -9.17
CA MET A 84 10.60 24.73 -9.71
C MET A 84 9.91 25.58 -10.79
N THR A 85 8.94 25.02 -11.50
CA THR A 85 8.19 25.70 -12.57
C THR A 85 6.91 26.42 -12.10
N ALA A 86 6.54 26.32 -10.82
CA ALA A 86 5.33 26.90 -10.23
C ALA A 86 5.68 28.08 -9.31
#